data_AF-A0A2N1URS4-F1
#
_entry.id   AF-A0A2N1URS4-F1
#
_cell.length_a   1.000
_cell.length_b   1.000
_cell.length_c   1.000
_cell.angle_alpha   90.00
_cell.angle_beta   90.00
_cell.angle_gamma   90.00
#
_symmetry.space_group_name_H-M   'P 1'
#
loop_
_entity.id
_entity.type
_entity.pdbx_description
1 polymer ?
#
loop_
_entity_poly.entity_id
_entity_poly.type
_entity_poly.pdbx_seq_one_letter_code
_entity_poly.pdbx_strand_id
1 'polypeptide(L)'
;DYIRYANNQTEDEISMTRFQLDYYRRVGSFPPMRIEQTSNLAAEWHLWREEQVNNMVKELRLGFASQPKDLALGAAVFRNEIHARLTKLQHWRHWANNNWVDYAAPMMYTSDYRDLDLWMEWETNQGKRHDMLYPIIGAHKLRGDRLELLNQIATLQQRQANGMAIFSMRNVNDLMLQDLGKGPFRTKARVPHANVPQALATQLKATAGWLRGVDKRGAETKSLSGQSRASLQELAGKLDVAATPLATAPRRNPRVDGERTIAVVRTLLDEVQSGTRSFPPRLRGRLIEQMEDAHELAQIYHAHIAGKDKGYQAPTRPPTDVLKEARETPKLTVKLAGSPPQIDGRVDDPAWKAGTIVPQLFWSTGSARPQVGTEIRLSYDANGLYVSYINDEPRTDRMKVSYRQESRLLHEDDTVQVFLAPLDQPQHYYYFVVNPANVRYERASFDSSWSAPWQSATRQFSNGWIAELAIPFRSMGVKAPAKGKAWRANFCRRRPQDIHDFHCWSVTFGGIHRTDRFGVLNFQPLPEEKPVAGNEK
;
A
#
# COMPACT_ATOMS: atom_id res chain seq x y z
N ASP A 1 -8.38 -12.05 5.21
CA ASP A 1 -8.11 -12.84 3.99
C ASP A 1 -7.83 -11.91 2.82
N TYR A 2 -7.39 -12.41 1.66
CA TYR A 2 -7.06 -11.63 0.46
C TYR A 2 -8.32 -11.00 -0.15
N ILE A 3 -8.52 -9.70 0.07
CA ILE A 3 -9.63 -8.94 -0.52
C ILE A 3 -9.27 -8.54 -1.95
N ARG A 4 -9.76 -9.25 -2.97
CA ARG A 4 -9.48 -8.94 -4.39
C ARG A 4 -10.50 -9.57 -5.32
N TYR A 5 -10.59 -9.04 -6.53
CA TYR A 5 -11.10 -9.80 -7.67
C TYR A 5 -10.16 -10.97 -8.01
N ALA A 6 -10.70 -12.08 -8.51
CA ALA A 6 -9.90 -13.21 -8.98
C ALA A 6 -8.98 -12.74 -10.14
N ASN A 7 -7.68 -13.01 -10.05
CA ASN A 7 -6.73 -12.59 -11.09
C ASN A 7 -7.12 -13.25 -12.43
N ASN A 8 -7.21 -12.44 -13.49
CA ASN A 8 -7.34 -12.76 -14.92
C ASN A 8 -8.72 -12.68 -15.57
N GLN A 9 -9.81 -12.41 -14.85
CA GLN A 9 -11.06 -12.04 -15.54
C GLN A 9 -11.26 -10.53 -15.43
N THR A 10 -10.82 -9.84 -16.48
CA THR A 10 -11.07 -8.40 -16.63
C THR A 10 -12.55 -8.11 -16.78
N GLU A 11 -13.38 -9.09 -17.10
CA GLU A 11 -14.81 -8.94 -17.45
C GLU A 11 -15.60 -10.17 -16.97
N ASP A 12 -15.66 -10.43 -15.66
CA ASP A 12 -16.63 -11.43 -15.19
C ASP A 12 -18.06 -10.94 -15.49
N GLU A 13 -18.91 -11.84 -15.97
CA GLU A 13 -20.22 -11.50 -16.55
C GLU A 13 -21.11 -10.73 -15.58
N ILE A 14 -21.05 -11.05 -14.29
CA ILE A 14 -21.83 -10.41 -13.23
C ILE A 14 -21.38 -8.95 -13.06
N SER A 15 -20.08 -8.73 -12.91
CA SER A 15 -19.54 -7.38 -12.72
C SER A 15 -19.73 -6.52 -13.96
N MET A 16 -19.54 -7.09 -15.16
CA MET A 16 -19.75 -6.37 -16.41
C MET A 16 -21.21 -5.94 -16.56
N THR A 17 -22.16 -6.85 -16.29
CA THR A 17 -23.59 -6.54 -16.33
C THR A 17 -23.95 -5.41 -15.37
N ARG A 18 -23.45 -5.48 -14.13
CA ARG A 18 -23.69 -4.43 -13.12
C ARG A 18 -23.10 -3.08 -13.55
N PHE A 19 -21.89 -3.07 -14.07
CA PHE A 19 -21.27 -1.85 -14.58
C PHE A 19 -22.00 -1.26 -15.78
N GLN A 20 -22.46 -2.10 -16.72
CA GLN A 20 -23.25 -1.65 -17.87
C GLN A 20 -24.58 -1.01 -17.44
N LEU A 21 -25.25 -1.58 -16.43
CA LEU A 21 -26.48 -1.00 -15.86
C LEU A 21 -26.21 0.32 -15.15
N ASP A 22 -25.15 0.40 -14.32
CA ASP A 22 -24.78 1.64 -13.63
C ASP A 22 -24.34 2.73 -14.62
N TYR A 23 -23.61 2.35 -15.68
CA TYR A 23 -23.23 3.23 -16.77
C TYR A 23 -24.47 3.75 -17.52
N TYR A 24 -25.41 2.87 -17.88
CA TYR A 24 -26.67 3.25 -18.53
C TYR A 24 -27.48 4.22 -17.69
N ARG A 25 -27.61 3.98 -16.39
CA ARG A 25 -28.33 4.90 -15.48
C ARG A 25 -27.72 6.30 -15.44
N ARG A 26 -26.38 6.39 -15.55
CA ARG A 26 -25.65 7.66 -15.49
C ARG A 26 -25.59 8.39 -16.83
N VAL A 27 -25.45 7.66 -17.93
CA VAL A 27 -25.14 8.22 -19.27
C VAL A 27 -26.34 8.15 -20.23
N GLY A 28 -27.38 7.37 -19.90
CA GLY A 28 -28.58 7.18 -20.74
C GLY A 28 -28.38 6.24 -21.92
N SER A 29 -27.24 5.58 -22.03
CA SER A 29 -26.91 4.59 -23.08
C SER A 29 -25.96 3.54 -22.55
N PHE A 30 -25.98 2.33 -23.14
CA PHE A 30 -25.08 1.26 -22.75
C PHE A 30 -23.66 1.52 -23.28
N PRO A 31 -22.61 1.16 -22.52
CA PRO A 31 -21.25 1.23 -23.03
C PRO A 31 -21.03 0.14 -24.10
N PRO A 32 -20.00 0.26 -24.95
CA PRO A 32 -19.60 -0.80 -25.87
C PRO A 32 -19.45 -2.15 -25.17
N MET A 33 -19.82 -3.24 -25.84
CA MET A 33 -19.74 -4.60 -25.27
C MET A 33 -18.31 -5.00 -24.89
N ARG A 34 -17.30 -4.47 -25.58
CA ARG A 34 -15.89 -4.73 -25.31
C ARG A 34 -15.22 -3.45 -24.81
N ILE A 35 -14.55 -3.53 -23.67
CA ILE A 35 -13.80 -2.41 -23.11
C ILE A 35 -12.35 -2.48 -23.60
N GLU A 36 -11.97 -1.54 -24.47
CA GLU A 36 -10.58 -1.42 -24.92
C GLU A 36 -9.69 -0.97 -23.75
N GLN A 37 -8.61 -1.70 -23.46
CA GLN A 37 -7.77 -1.49 -22.27
C GLN A 37 -7.11 -0.11 -22.20
N THR A 38 -6.94 0.57 -23.33
CA THR A 38 -6.36 1.91 -23.43
C THR A 38 -7.40 3.03 -23.39
N SER A 39 -8.70 2.70 -23.31
CA SER A 39 -9.80 3.67 -23.33
C SER A 39 -10.07 4.30 -21.96
N ASN A 40 -10.72 5.47 -21.95
CA ASN A 40 -11.26 6.06 -20.71
C ASN A 40 -12.25 5.12 -20.03
N LEU A 41 -13.00 4.34 -20.81
CA LEU A 41 -13.93 3.35 -20.29
C LEU A 41 -13.22 2.23 -19.51
N ALA A 42 -12.00 1.85 -19.88
CA ALA A 42 -11.18 0.92 -19.09
C ALA A 42 -10.78 1.51 -17.73
N ALA A 43 -10.48 2.81 -17.67
CA ALA A 43 -10.21 3.50 -16.42
C ALA A 43 -11.47 3.59 -15.54
N GLU A 44 -12.63 3.90 -16.13
CA GLU A 44 -13.91 3.91 -15.41
C GLU A 44 -14.29 2.53 -14.89
N TRP A 45 -14.11 1.50 -15.71
CA TRP A 45 -14.32 0.11 -15.32
C TRP A 45 -13.37 -0.33 -14.20
N HIS A 46 -12.11 0.10 -14.24
CA HIS A 46 -11.15 -0.14 -13.17
C HIS A 46 -11.62 0.52 -11.86
N LEU A 47 -11.97 1.81 -11.90
CA LEU A 47 -12.44 2.55 -10.72
C LEU A 47 -13.75 2.00 -10.16
N TRP A 48 -14.69 1.60 -11.01
CA TRP A 48 -15.95 1.00 -10.58
C TRP A 48 -15.70 -0.30 -9.81
N ARG A 49 -14.78 -1.16 -10.28
CA ARG A 49 -14.40 -2.40 -9.58
C ARG A 49 -13.64 -2.12 -8.28
N GLU A 50 -12.71 -1.16 -8.28
CA GLU A 50 -12.06 -0.70 -7.04
C GLU A 50 -13.11 -0.29 -6.01
N GLU A 51 -14.15 0.41 -6.44
CA GLU A 51 -15.23 0.87 -5.56
C GLU A 51 -16.11 -0.27 -5.04
N GLN A 52 -16.29 -1.36 -5.79
CA GLN A 52 -16.95 -2.56 -5.25
C GLN A 52 -16.15 -3.17 -4.09
N VAL A 53 -14.82 -3.20 -4.21
CA VAL A 53 -13.94 -3.68 -3.13
C VAL A 53 -14.01 -2.75 -1.92
N ASN A 54 -13.95 -1.43 -2.15
CA ASN A 54 -14.08 -0.42 -1.10
C ASN A 54 -15.41 -0.57 -0.34
N ASN A 55 -16.52 -0.70 -1.06
CA ASN A 55 -17.85 -0.86 -0.46
C ASN A 55 -17.96 -2.14 0.35
N MET A 56 -17.41 -3.27 -0.14
CA MET A 56 -17.37 -4.50 0.64
C MET A 56 -16.65 -4.30 1.98
N VAL A 57 -15.48 -3.65 1.98
CA VAL A 57 -14.72 -3.39 3.22
C VAL A 57 -15.48 -2.45 4.16
N LYS A 58 -16.11 -1.41 3.61
CA LYS A 58 -16.96 -0.48 4.36
C LYS A 58 -18.17 -1.17 4.99
N GLU A 59 -18.89 -1.99 4.22
CA GLU A 59 -20.06 -2.74 4.69
C GLU A 59 -19.69 -3.76 5.76
N LEU A 60 -18.56 -4.45 5.61
CA LEU A 60 -18.02 -5.29 6.68
C LEU A 60 -17.82 -4.47 7.95
N ARG A 61 -17.16 -3.32 7.89
CA ARG A 61 -17.00 -2.46 9.07
C ARG A 61 -18.34 -2.06 9.70
N LEU A 62 -19.32 -1.67 8.88
CA LEU A 62 -20.64 -1.28 9.38
C LEU A 62 -21.38 -2.45 10.04
N GLY A 63 -21.29 -3.66 9.46
CA GLY A 63 -21.84 -4.87 10.08
C GLY A 63 -21.18 -5.22 11.41
N PHE A 64 -19.86 -4.98 11.52
CA PHE A 64 -19.09 -5.15 12.75
C PHE A 64 -19.41 -4.11 13.84
N ALA A 65 -20.09 -3.00 13.54
CA ALA A 65 -20.45 -1.99 14.55
C ALA A 65 -21.37 -2.54 15.65
N SER A 66 -22.09 -3.63 15.36
CA SER A 66 -22.95 -4.35 16.32
C SER A 66 -22.20 -5.36 17.21
N GLN A 67 -20.92 -5.62 16.91
CA GLN A 67 -20.10 -6.62 17.59
C GLN A 67 -19.36 -6.03 18.81
N PRO A 68 -18.86 -6.87 19.73
CA PRO A 68 -18.04 -6.42 20.86
C PRO A 68 -16.87 -5.52 20.46
N LYS A 69 -16.62 -4.46 21.24
CA LYS A 69 -15.61 -3.41 20.96
C LYS A 69 -14.14 -3.89 21.04
N ASP A 70 -13.91 -5.14 21.43
CA ASP A 70 -12.59 -5.77 21.60
C ASP A 70 -12.12 -6.56 20.37
N LEU A 71 -12.89 -6.54 19.27
CA LEU A 71 -12.52 -7.19 18.01
C LEU A 71 -11.87 -6.18 17.04
N ALA A 72 -10.65 -6.51 16.58
CA ALA A 72 -9.95 -5.75 15.54
C ALA A 72 -10.20 -6.34 14.15
N LEU A 73 -10.57 -5.49 13.19
CA LEU A 73 -10.77 -5.84 11.79
C LEU A 73 -9.54 -5.46 10.96
N GLY A 74 -8.72 -6.44 10.58
CA GLY A 74 -7.56 -6.21 9.72
C GLY A 74 -7.72 -6.76 8.31
N ALA A 75 -6.85 -6.34 7.40
CA ALA A 75 -6.80 -6.83 6.02
C ALA A 75 -5.38 -7.22 5.59
N ALA A 76 -5.24 -8.38 4.95
CA ALA A 76 -4.00 -8.78 4.27
C ALA A 76 -3.94 -8.09 2.90
N VAL A 77 -2.89 -7.31 2.66
CA VAL A 77 -2.82 -6.40 1.50
C VAL A 77 -1.51 -6.53 0.76
N PHE A 78 -1.53 -6.22 -0.53
CA PHE A 78 -0.30 -6.05 -1.29
C PHE A 78 0.40 -4.78 -0.82
N ARG A 79 1.68 -4.91 -0.46
CA ARG A 79 2.50 -3.85 0.11
C ARG A 79 2.38 -2.52 -0.63
N ASN A 80 2.75 -2.52 -1.90
CA ASN A 80 2.78 -1.31 -2.70
C ASN A 80 1.35 -0.95 -3.09
N GLU A 81 0.82 0.14 -2.54
CA GLU A 81 -0.55 0.59 -2.79
C GLU A 81 -0.87 0.71 -4.27
N ILE A 82 0.02 1.29 -5.08
CA ILE A 82 -0.23 1.49 -6.51
C ILE A 82 -0.37 0.14 -7.21
N HIS A 83 0.56 -0.77 -6.94
CA HIS A 83 0.49 -2.14 -7.44
C HIS A 83 -0.75 -2.88 -6.94
N ALA A 84 -1.13 -2.68 -5.67
CA ALA A 84 -2.28 -3.28 -5.03
C ALA A 84 -3.59 -2.80 -5.69
N ARG A 85 -3.71 -1.51 -5.97
CA ARG A 85 -4.87 -0.93 -6.68
C ARG A 85 -4.93 -1.43 -8.11
N LEU A 86 -3.85 -1.28 -8.87
CA LEU A 86 -3.82 -1.63 -10.29
C LEU A 86 -4.06 -3.12 -10.55
N THR A 87 -3.50 -3.99 -9.70
CA THR A 87 -3.50 -5.44 -9.99
C THR A 87 -4.45 -6.23 -9.10
N LYS A 88 -4.95 -5.66 -7.99
CA LYS A 88 -5.79 -6.36 -7.01
C LYS A 88 -7.02 -5.55 -6.59
N LEU A 89 -7.13 -4.30 -7.04
CA LEU A 89 -8.21 -3.38 -6.67
C LEU A 89 -8.25 -3.11 -5.16
N GLN A 90 -7.09 -3.18 -4.51
CA GLN A 90 -6.93 -2.95 -3.08
C GLN A 90 -6.47 -1.52 -2.82
N HIS A 91 -7.42 -0.64 -2.49
CA HIS A 91 -7.11 0.73 -2.06
C HIS A 91 -6.97 0.79 -0.53
N TRP A 92 -6.07 -0.01 0.02
CA TRP A 92 -6.03 -0.25 1.47
C TRP A 92 -5.67 0.98 2.31
N ARG A 93 -4.98 1.99 1.75
CA ARG A 93 -4.79 3.27 2.45
C ARG A 93 -6.07 4.09 2.53
N HIS A 94 -6.93 4.04 1.51
CA HIS A 94 -8.26 4.63 1.57
C HIS A 94 -9.10 3.96 2.67
N TRP A 95 -9.03 2.63 2.80
CA TRP A 95 -9.74 1.91 3.87
C TRP A 95 -9.26 2.33 5.25
N ALA A 96 -7.94 2.47 5.42
CA ALA A 96 -7.37 2.91 6.68
C ALA A 96 -7.72 4.37 7.01
N ASN A 97 -7.60 5.30 6.05
CA ASN A 97 -7.92 6.71 6.24
C ASN A 97 -9.40 6.94 6.60
N ASN A 98 -10.29 6.04 6.19
CA ASN A 98 -11.72 6.07 6.55
C ASN A 98 -12.07 5.16 7.74
N ASN A 99 -11.07 4.56 8.39
CA ASN A 99 -11.22 3.70 9.57
C ASN A 99 -12.05 2.44 9.32
N TRP A 100 -12.11 1.98 8.08
CA TRP A 100 -12.81 0.73 7.72
C TRP A 100 -12.02 -0.51 8.13
N VAL A 101 -10.71 -0.38 8.31
CA VAL A 101 -9.85 -1.39 8.93
C VAL A 101 -9.15 -0.79 10.15
N ASP A 102 -8.87 -1.62 11.15
CA ASP A 102 -8.08 -1.25 12.33
C ASP A 102 -6.58 -1.39 12.07
N TYR A 103 -6.18 -2.29 11.16
CA TYR A 103 -4.80 -2.43 10.73
C TYR A 103 -4.69 -3.00 9.30
N ALA A 104 -3.59 -2.68 8.64
CA ALA A 104 -3.20 -3.29 7.37
C ALA A 104 -2.04 -4.26 7.59
N ALA A 105 -2.13 -5.44 6.99
CA ALA A 105 -1.09 -6.46 7.04
C ALA A 105 -0.43 -6.62 5.66
N PRO A 106 0.53 -5.73 5.30
CA PRO A 106 1.17 -5.76 4.00
C PRO A 106 2.06 -7.00 3.86
N MET A 107 1.93 -7.69 2.74
CA MET A 107 2.77 -8.85 2.41
C MET A 107 4.16 -8.41 1.99
N MET A 108 5.07 -8.34 2.95
CA MET A 108 6.46 -7.95 2.76
C MET A 108 7.34 -9.15 2.39
N TYR A 109 6.96 -9.87 1.33
CA TYR A 109 7.63 -11.12 0.96
C TYR A 109 8.95 -10.83 0.24
N THR A 110 10.04 -10.84 1.00
CA THR A 110 11.41 -10.77 0.51
C THR A 110 12.29 -11.83 1.17
N SER A 111 13.40 -12.15 0.53
CA SER A 111 14.48 -12.97 1.07
C SER A 111 15.60 -12.16 1.73
N ASP A 112 15.46 -10.83 1.78
CA ASP A 112 16.50 -9.92 2.28
C ASP A 112 15.91 -8.79 3.15
N TYR A 113 16.40 -8.67 4.38
CA TYR A 113 15.91 -7.71 5.37
C TYR A 113 16.20 -6.27 4.97
N ARG A 114 17.18 -6.03 4.10
CA ARG A 114 17.47 -4.69 3.59
C ARG A 114 16.37 -4.20 2.66
N ASP A 115 15.80 -5.09 1.86
CA ASP A 115 14.61 -4.76 1.06
C ASP A 115 13.43 -4.47 1.96
N LEU A 116 13.23 -5.30 2.99
CA LEU A 116 12.18 -5.08 4.00
C LEU A 116 12.34 -3.72 4.67
N ASP A 117 13.55 -3.34 5.04
CA ASP A 117 13.86 -2.08 5.71
C ASP A 117 13.51 -0.87 4.84
N LEU A 118 13.96 -0.88 3.58
CA LEU A 118 13.62 0.13 2.57
C LEU A 118 12.11 0.22 2.34
N TRP A 119 11.44 -0.93 2.34
CA TRP A 119 10.00 -0.98 2.16
C TRP A 119 9.24 -0.43 3.36
N MET A 120 9.71 -0.71 4.57
CA MET A 120 9.14 -0.17 5.80
C MET A 120 9.36 1.33 5.91
N GLU A 121 10.52 1.85 5.53
CA GLU A 121 10.76 3.30 5.47
C GLU A 121 9.71 4.01 4.62
N TRP A 122 9.37 3.44 3.46
CA TRP A 122 8.33 3.98 2.61
C TRP A 122 6.93 3.86 3.22
N GLU A 123 6.52 2.67 3.67
CA GLU A 123 5.14 2.44 4.10
C GLU A 123 4.81 3.12 5.43
N THR A 124 5.80 3.27 6.31
CA THR A 124 5.63 4.00 7.58
C THR A 124 5.52 5.50 7.40
N ASN A 125 5.84 6.05 6.21
CA ASN A 125 5.79 7.48 5.90
C ASN A 125 6.52 8.34 6.95
N GLN A 126 7.83 8.11 7.12
CA GLN A 126 8.65 8.75 8.16
C GLN A 126 8.13 8.49 9.59
N GLY A 127 7.68 7.26 9.85
CA GLY A 127 7.18 6.87 11.17
C GLY A 127 5.81 7.44 11.52
N LYS A 128 5.06 8.05 10.60
CA LYS A 128 3.70 8.53 10.88
C LYS A 128 2.66 7.41 10.90
N ARG A 129 2.96 6.24 10.33
CA ARG A 129 2.00 5.15 10.07
C ARG A 129 2.44 3.79 10.61
N HIS A 130 3.43 3.76 11.50
CA HIS A 130 3.97 2.50 12.00
C HIS A 130 2.97 1.71 12.86
N ASP A 131 2.07 2.43 13.53
CA ASP A 131 1.01 1.97 14.41
C ASP A 131 -0.12 1.19 13.69
N MET A 132 -0.35 1.45 12.41
CA MET A 132 -1.38 0.77 11.62
C MET A 132 -0.88 -0.47 10.85
N LEU A 133 0.42 -0.73 10.85
CA LEU A 133 1.04 -1.78 10.03
C LEU A 133 1.36 -3.04 10.84
N TYR A 134 0.94 -4.19 10.31
CA TYR A 134 1.29 -5.54 10.76
C TYR A 134 1.97 -6.31 9.63
N PRO A 135 3.23 -5.96 9.28
CA PRO A 135 3.88 -6.52 8.10
C PRO A 135 4.02 -8.04 8.17
N ILE A 136 3.79 -8.70 7.04
CA ILE A 136 3.84 -10.15 6.95
C ILE A 136 5.18 -10.57 6.32
N ILE A 137 6.03 -11.22 7.12
CA ILE A 137 7.28 -11.83 6.67
C ILE A 137 6.98 -13.09 5.88
N GLY A 138 7.55 -13.20 4.69
CA GLY A 138 7.39 -14.35 3.81
C GLY A 138 8.36 -15.48 4.12
N ALA A 139 8.15 -16.31 5.15
CA ALA A 139 8.99 -17.48 5.48
C ALA A 139 9.31 -18.38 4.27
N HIS A 140 8.38 -18.50 3.32
CA HIS A 140 8.58 -19.25 2.08
C HIS A 140 9.66 -18.66 1.14
N LYS A 141 9.97 -17.36 1.27
CA LYS A 141 11.07 -16.69 0.56
C LYS A 141 12.43 -16.94 1.20
N LEU A 142 12.46 -17.26 2.49
CA LEU A 142 13.68 -17.43 3.26
C LEU A 142 14.38 -18.78 3.00
N ARG A 143 13.66 -19.75 2.43
CA ARG A 143 14.19 -21.09 2.08
C ARG A 143 14.91 -21.79 3.25
N GLY A 144 14.47 -21.55 4.49
CA GLY A 144 15.07 -22.15 5.68
C GLY A 144 16.20 -21.34 6.31
N ASP A 145 16.48 -20.12 5.83
CA ASP A 145 17.45 -19.22 6.46
C ASP A 145 16.91 -18.66 7.80
N ARG A 146 17.53 -19.11 8.88
CA ARG A 146 17.17 -18.79 10.26
C ARG A 146 17.63 -17.38 10.65
N LEU A 147 18.81 -16.96 10.23
CA LEU A 147 19.37 -15.65 10.58
C LEU A 147 18.60 -14.55 9.88
N GLU A 148 18.24 -14.79 8.62
CA GLU A 148 17.47 -13.83 7.84
C GLU A 148 16.06 -13.59 8.43
N LEU A 149 15.40 -14.65 8.92
CA LEU A 149 14.14 -14.51 9.65
C LEU A 149 14.29 -13.58 10.87
N LEU A 150 15.36 -13.79 11.66
CA LEU A 150 15.64 -12.97 12.84
C LEU A 150 15.99 -11.51 12.46
N ASN A 151 16.75 -11.31 11.39
CA ASN A 151 17.08 -9.98 10.87
C ASN A 151 15.83 -9.21 10.43
N GLN A 152 14.90 -9.87 9.73
CA GLN A 152 13.64 -9.26 9.33
C GLN A 152 12.77 -8.89 10.54
N ILE A 153 12.69 -9.77 11.55
CA ILE A 153 11.97 -9.49 12.80
C ILE A 153 12.60 -8.28 13.52
N ALA A 154 13.93 -8.25 13.65
CA ALA A 154 14.65 -7.14 14.26
C ALA A 154 14.42 -5.83 13.51
N THR A 155 14.39 -5.88 12.17
CA THR A 155 14.10 -4.72 11.30
C THR A 155 12.71 -4.16 11.58
N LEU A 156 11.68 -5.02 11.66
CA LEU A 156 10.32 -4.58 11.98
C LEU A 156 10.22 -3.95 13.38
N GLN A 157 10.95 -4.50 14.36
CA GLN A 157 11.01 -3.95 15.71
C GLN A 157 11.73 -2.59 15.74
N GLN A 158 12.85 -2.44 15.03
CA GLN A 158 13.59 -1.18 14.91
C GLN A 158 12.77 -0.08 14.23
N ARG A 159 11.97 -0.45 13.22
CA ARG A 159 11.02 0.46 12.53
C ARG A 159 9.73 0.68 13.31
N GLN A 160 9.62 0.14 14.53
CA GLN A 160 8.48 0.30 15.43
C GLN A 160 7.15 -0.14 14.81
N ALA A 161 7.15 -1.16 13.95
CA ALA A 161 5.89 -1.72 13.44
C ALA A 161 5.01 -2.17 14.61
N ASN A 162 3.71 -1.87 14.57
CA ASN A 162 2.78 -2.18 15.67
C ASN A 162 2.67 -3.68 15.95
N GLY A 163 2.90 -4.50 14.92
CA GLY A 163 3.04 -5.93 15.06
C GLY A 163 3.63 -6.54 13.79
N MET A 164 3.58 -7.86 13.71
CA MET A 164 4.04 -8.59 12.53
C MET A 164 3.34 -9.94 12.43
N ALA A 165 3.41 -10.55 11.26
CA ALA A 165 3.01 -11.93 11.04
C ALA A 165 4.08 -12.67 10.23
N ILE A 166 4.09 -14.00 10.31
CA ILE A 166 5.01 -14.85 9.55
C ILE A 166 4.18 -15.80 8.67
N PHE A 167 4.45 -15.79 7.36
CA PHE A 167 3.74 -16.60 6.37
C PHE A 167 4.69 -17.33 5.40
N SER A 168 4.61 -18.64 5.20
CA SER A 168 3.65 -19.60 5.76
C SER A 168 4.30 -20.43 6.86
N MET A 169 3.53 -20.86 7.85
CA MET A 169 4.03 -21.72 8.94
C MET A 169 4.64 -23.03 8.43
N ARG A 170 4.22 -23.54 7.27
CA ARG A 170 4.81 -24.74 6.64
C ARG A 170 6.30 -24.56 6.31
N ASN A 171 6.76 -23.32 6.14
CA ASN A 171 8.15 -23.00 5.82
C ASN A 171 8.99 -22.66 7.05
N VAL A 172 8.41 -22.70 8.24
CA VAL A 172 9.12 -22.51 9.51
C VAL A 172 9.45 -23.88 10.07
N ASN A 173 10.74 -24.21 10.17
CA ASN A 173 11.19 -25.50 10.69
C ASN A 173 11.40 -25.47 12.22
N ASP A 174 11.61 -26.64 12.83
CA ASP A 174 11.74 -26.77 14.29
C ASP A 174 12.88 -25.92 14.87
N LEU A 175 14.00 -25.78 14.15
CA LEU A 175 15.12 -24.95 14.59
C LEU A 175 14.76 -23.46 14.58
N MET A 176 14.02 -23.00 13.58
CA MET A 176 13.47 -21.63 13.55
C MET A 176 12.52 -21.40 14.72
N LEU A 177 11.61 -22.34 15.00
CA LEU A 177 10.69 -22.22 16.14
C LEU A 177 11.46 -22.13 17.47
N GLN A 178 12.52 -22.92 17.63
CA GLN A 178 13.40 -22.84 18.80
C GLN A 178 14.10 -21.48 18.90
N ASP A 179 14.62 -20.93 17.81
CA ASP A 179 15.27 -19.62 17.80
C ASP A 179 14.28 -18.49 18.14
N LEU A 180 13.09 -18.55 17.54
CA LEU A 180 12.01 -17.60 17.83
C LEU A 180 11.61 -17.64 19.31
N GLY A 181 11.45 -18.84 19.87
CA GLY A 181 11.11 -19.05 21.28
C GLY A 181 12.24 -18.76 22.28
N LYS A 182 13.50 -18.67 21.83
CA LYS A 182 14.62 -18.20 22.67
C LYS A 182 14.87 -16.70 22.52
N GLY A 183 14.58 -16.14 21.35
CA GLY A 183 14.87 -14.77 20.98
C GLY A 183 13.64 -13.86 21.06
N PRO A 184 13.11 -13.40 19.91
CA PRO A 184 12.11 -12.33 19.85
C PRO A 184 10.76 -12.70 20.48
N PHE A 185 10.42 -13.99 20.56
CA PHE A 185 9.17 -14.50 21.13
C PHE A 185 9.41 -15.39 22.36
N ARG A 186 10.44 -15.08 23.15
CA ARG A 186 10.73 -15.79 24.41
C ARG A 186 9.65 -15.68 25.49
N THR A 187 8.84 -14.63 25.40
CA THR A 187 7.67 -14.48 26.25
C THR A 187 6.53 -15.28 25.63
N LYS A 188 6.03 -16.29 26.34
CA LYS A 188 4.87 -17.07 25.88
C LYS A 188 3.70 -16.13 25.55
N ALA A 189 3.17 -16.26 24.35
CA ALA A 189 2.00 -15.51 23.92
C ALA A 189 0.78 -16.01 24.69
N ARG A 190 -0.03 -15.07 25.20
CA ARG A 190 -1.37 -15.40 25.71
C ARG A 190 -2.30 -15.49 24.52
N VAL A 191 -2.84 -16.67 24.26
CA VAL A 191 -3.75 -16.86 23.14
C VAL A 191 -5.06 -16.09 23.42
N PRO A 192 -5.52 -15.22 22.50
CA PRO A 192 -6.81 -14.55 22.63
C PRO A 192 -7.91 -15.60 22.53
N HIS A 193 -8.57 -15.91 23.64
CA HIS A 193 -9.72 -16.80 23.63
C HIS A 193 -10.99 -15.97 23.83
N ALA A 194 -11.70 -15.70 22.74
CA ALA A 194 -13.03 -15.09 22.79
C ALA A 194 -14.03 -15.95 23.60
N ASN A 195 -13.75 -17.25 23.76
CA ASN A 195 -14.46 -18.18 24.63
C ASN A 195 -13.45 -19.16 25.28
N VAL A 196 -12.88 -18.78 26.43
CA VAL A 196 -11.89 -19.60 27.17
C VAL A 196 -12.43 -21.00 27.52
N PRO A 197 -13.68 -21.18 28.01
CA PRO A 197 -14.25 -22.51 28.21
C PRO A 197 -14.20 -23.39 26.97
N GLN A 198 -14.64 -22.85 25.82
CA GLN A 198 -14.65 -23.60 24.57
C GLN A 198 -13.24 -23.93 24.10
N ALA A 199 -12.27 -23.03 24.29
CA ALA A 199 -10.88 -23.27 23.95
C ALA A 199 -10.27 -24.39 24.80
N LEU A 200 -10.49 -24.36 26.12
CA LEU A 200 -10.06 -25.43 27.01
C LEU A 200 -10.74 -26.76 26.66
N ALA A 201 -12.05 -26.76 26.41
CA ALA A 201 -12.77 -27.95 25.96
C ALA A 201 -12.17 -28.53 24.67
N THR A 202 -11.81 -27.66 23.73
CA THR A 202 -11.20 -28.04 22.46
C THR A 202 -9.81 -28.64 22.66
N GLN A 203 -8.97 -28.04 23.50
CA GLN A 203 -7.64 -28.55 23.84
C GLN A 203 -7.72 -29.94 24.50
N LEU A 204 -8.62 -30.12 25.47
CA LEU A 204 -8.82 -31.40 26.15
C LEU A 204 -9.31 -32.49 25.17
N LYS A 205 -10.30 -32.18 24.32
CA LYS A 205 -10.79 -33.11 23.28
C LYS A 205 -9.74 -33.43 22.24
N ALA A 206 -8.94 -32.46 21.82
CA ALA A 206 -7.85 -32.65 20.86
C ALA A 206 -6.77 -33.58 21.44
N THR A 207 -6.40 -33.37 22.71
CA THR A 207 -5.47 -34.23 23.45
C THR A 207 -6.02 -35.66 23.58
N ALA A 208 -7.31 -35.80 23.93
CA ALA A 208 -7.98 -37.11 23.99
C ALA A 208 -7.99 -37.83 22.63
N GLY A 209 -8.33 -37.11 21.55
CA GLY A 209 -8.29 -37.63 20.19
C GLY A 209 -6.88 -38.01 19.74
N TRP A 210 -5.87 -37.23 20.12
CA TRP A 210 -4.46 -37.54 19.86
C TRP A 210 -4.05 -38.84 20.55
N LEU A 211 -4.35 -38.99 21.85
CA LEU A 211 -4.04 -40.20 22.63
C LEU A 211 -4.67 -41.46 22.00
N ARG A 212 -5.90 -41.36 21.48
CA ARG A 212 -6.58 -42.47 20.78
C ARG A 212 -5.94 -42.88 19.47
N GLY A 213 -5.23 -41.98 18.80
CA GLY A 213 -4.58 -42.20 17.50
C GLY A 213 -3.06 -42.38 17.56
N VAL A 214 -2.48 -42.41 18.76
CA VAL A 214 -1.02 -42.50 18.97
C VAL A 214 -0.45 -43.83 18.45
N ASP A 215 -1.19 -44.92 18.59
CA ASP A 215 -0.84 -46.27 18.12
C ASP A 215 -0.58 -46.37 16.61
N LYS A 216 -1.19 -45.49 15.82
CA LYS A 216 -1.04 -45.42 14.36
C LYS A 216 0.16 -44.58 13.90
N ARG A 217 0.92 -43.96 14.81
CA ARG A 217 1.93 -42.93 14.48
C ARG A 217 3.38 -43.35 14.79
N GLY A 218 4.04 -43.99 13.83
CA GLY A 218 5.49 -44.25 13.86
C GLY A 218 5.91 -45.56 14.53
N ALA A 219 7.22 -45.86 14.55
CA ALA A 219 7.74 -47.14 15.04
C ALA A 219 7.66 -47.28 16.57
N GLU A 220 7.94 -46.21 17.32
CA GLU A 220 7.95 -46.21 18.80
C GLU A 220 6.56 -46.42 19.44
N THR A 221 5.48 -46.04 18.74
CA THR A 221 4.11 -46.19 19.25
C THR A 221 3.46 -47.51 18.83
N LYS A 222 3.96 -48.14 17.76
CA LYS A 222 3.57 -49.50 17.34
C LYS A 222 4.03 -50.55 18.37
N SER A 223 5.13 -50.30 19.07
CA SER A 223 5.70 -51.18 20.10
C SER A 223 5.10 -51.00 21.51
N LEU A 224 4.02 -50.23 21.67
CA LEU A 224 3.37 -50.06 22.98
C LEU A 224 2.81 -51.39 23.50
N SER A 225 2.96 -51.65 24.81
CA SER A 225 2.34 -52.81 25.46
C SER A 225 0.82 -52.65 25.54
N GLY A 226 0.09 -53.77 25.69
CA GLY A 226 -1.37 -53.73 25.89
C GLY A 226 -1.79 -52.88 27.09
N GLN A 227 -1.03 -52.96 28.18
CA GLN A 227 -1.24 -52.12 29.38
C GLN A 227 -1.04 -50.63 29.08
N SER A 228 0.00 -50.27 28.31
CA SER A 228 0.24 -48.87 27.91
C SER A 228 -0.90 -48.33 27.05
N ARG A 229 -1.45 -49.15 26.14
CA ARG A 229 -2.62 -48.78 25.32
C ARG A 229 -3.87 -48.54 26.17
N ALA A 230 -4.14 -49.42 27.13
CA ALA A 230 -5.27 -49.25 28.06
C ALA A 230 -5.12 -47.96 28.88
N SER A 231 -3.91 -47.67 29.37
CA SER A 231 -3.62 -46.40 30.05
C SER A 231 -3.80 -45.18 29.15
N LEU A 232 -3.48 -45.24 27.85
CA LEU A 232 -3.75 -44.11 26.95
C LEU A 232 -5.26 -43.88 26.74
N GLN A 233 -6.03 -44.96 26.59
CA GLN A 233 -7.48 -44.87 26.40
C GLN A 233 -8.22 -44.35 27.64
N GLU A 234 -7.81 -44.81 28.83
CA GLU A 234 -8.39 -44.35 30.08
C GLU A 234 -8.13 -42.86 30.29
N LEU A 235 -6.90 -42.38 30.04
CA LEU A 235 -6.57 -40.96 30.13
C LEU A 235 -7.37 -40.14 29.13
N ALA A 236 -7.53 -40.62 27.89
CA ALA A 236 -8.39 -39.99 26.89
C ALA A 236 -9.85 -39.89 27.36
N GLY A 237 -10.37 -40.92 28.04
CA GLY A 237 -11.70 -40.89 28.65
C GLY A 237 -11.83 -39.81 29.74
N LYS A 238 -10.85 -39.72 30.66
CA LYS A 238 -10.83 -38.68 31.70
C LYS A 238 -10.82 -37.26 31.10
N LEU A 239 -10.07 -37.06 30.02
CA LEU A 239 -10.01 -35.77 29.31
C LEU A 239 -11.35 -35.37 28.68
N ASP A 240 -12.08 -36.31 28.07
CA ASP A 240 -13.41 -36.04 27.52
C ASP A 240 -14.44 -35.70 28.60
N VAL A 241 -14.38 -36.41 29.74
CA VAL A 241 -15.21 -36.09 30.91
C VAL A 241 -14.92 -34.67 31.40
N ALA A 242 -13.64 -34.29 31.50
CA ALA A 242 -13.23 -32.95 31.88
C ALA A 242 -13.68 -31.87 30.87
N ALA A 243 -13.73 -32.19 29.57
CA ALA A 243 -14.15 -31.27 28.52
C ALA A 243 -15.67 -31.06 28.43
N THR A 244 -16.47 -32.02 28.91
CA THR A 244 -17.93 -32.01 28.77
C THR A 244 -18.61 -30.77 29.38
N PRO A 245 -18.36 -30.38 30.64
CA PRO A 245 -18.99 -29.20 31.23
C PRO A 245 -18.53 -27.87 30.60
N LEU A 246 -17.39 -27.87 29.91
CA LEU A 246 -16.80 -26.70 29.26
C LEU A 246 -17.34 -26.47 27.84
N ALA A 247 -17.69 -27.55 27.13
CA ALA A 247 -18.14 -27.51 25.73
C ALA A 247 -19.53 -26.88 25.53
N THR A 248 -20.33 -26.78 26.59
CA THR A 248 -21.67 -26.16 26.58
C THR A 248 -21.70 -24.83 27.33
N ALA A 249 -20.56 -24.37 27.85
CA ALA A 249 -20.48 -23.16 28.65
C ALA A 249 -20.53 -21.89 27.77
N PRO A 250 -21.41 -20.91 28.08
CA PRO A 250 -21.36 -19.60 27.43
C PRO A 250 -20.05 -18.84 27.77
N ARG A 251 -19.68 -17.85 26.95
CA ARG A 251 -18.40 -17.08 27.03
C ARG A 251 -18.05 -16.62 28.45
N ARG A 252 -19.04 -16.23 29.26
CA ARG A 252 -18.93 -15.97 30.69
C ARG A 252 -19.96 -16.83 31.40
N ASN A 253 -19.53 -17.93 32.02
CA ASN A 253 -20.41 -18.74 32.86
C ASN A 253 -19.85 -18.79 34.28
N PRO A 254 -20.45 -18.05 35.24
CA PRO A 254 -20.09 -18.17 36.65
C PRO A 254 -20.56 -19.50 37.28
N ARG A 255 -21.36 -20.32 36.57
CA ARG A 255 -21.83 -21.63 37.05
C ARG A 255 -20.86 -22.78 36.80
N VAL A 256 -19.81 -22.57 36.00
CA VAL A 256 -18.72 -23.54 35.87
C VAL A 256 -17.60 -23.08 36.80
N ASP A 257 -17.29 -23.91 37.78
CA ASP A 257 -16.30 -23.63 38.80
C ASP A 257 -14.88 -23.69 38.20
N GLY A 258 -14.26 -22.51 38.10
CA GLY A 258 -12.89 -22.39 37.58
C GLY A 258 -11.84 -23.03 38.48
N GLU A 259 -12.02 -23.03 39.81
CA GLU A 259 -11.08 -23.69 40.73
C GLU A 259 -11.15 -25.20 40.57
N ARG A 260 -12.36 -25.75 40.47
CA ARG A 260 -12.55 -27.17 40.18
C ARG A 260 -11.95 -27.56 38.83
N THR A 261 -12.10 -26.70 37.83
CA THR A 261 -11.52 -26.93 36.49
C THR A 261 -10.00 -26.97 36.54
N ILE A 262 -9.35 -26.02 37.24
CA ILE A 262 -7.90 -26.03 37.49
C ILE A 262 -7.47 -27.32 38.19
N ALA A 263 -8.19 -27.69 39.26
CA ALA A 263 -7.87 -28.87 40.05
C ALA A 263 -7.93 -30.16 39.22
N VAL A 264 -8.99 -30.34 38.41
CA VAL A 264 -9.13 -31.51 37.53
C VAL A 264 -7.99 -31.59 36.53
N VAL A 265 -7.66 -30.48 35.84
CA VAL A 265 -6.58 -30.48 34.84
C VAL A 265 -5.21 -30.69 35.50
N ARG A 266 -4.98 -30.11 36.69
CA ARG A 266 -3.74 -30.31 37.46
C ARG A 266 -3.56 -31.77 37.87
N THR A 267 -4.58 -32.41 38.41
CA THR A 267 -4.52 -33.83 38.78
C THR A 267 -4.16 -34.71 37.59
N LEU A 268 -4.70 -34.42 36.40
CA LEU A 268 -4.37 -35.14 35.18
C LEU A 268 -2.92 -34.88 34.73
N LEU A 269 -2.41 -33.65 34.87
CA LEU A 269 -1.02 -33.32 34.60
C LEU A 269 -0.06 -34.05 35.56
N ASP A 270 -0.36 -34.04 36.86
CA ASP A 270 0.42 -34.73 37.90
C ASP A 270 0.46 -36.25 37.67
N GLU A 271 -0.64 -36.83 37.19
CA GLU A 271 -0.71 -38.25 36.80
C GLU A 271 0.28 -38.57 35.66
N VAL A 272 0.43 -37.67 34.68
CA VAL A 272 1.42 -37.80 33.59
C VAL A 272 2.85 -37.53 34.07
N GLN A 273 3.04 -36.55 34.95
CA GLN A 273 4.35 -36.14 35.47
C GLN A 273 4.92 -37.07 36.53
N SER A 274 4.09 -37.76 37.32
CA SER A 274 4.55 -38.74 38.32
C SER A 274 5.12 -40.01 37.69
N GLY A 275 4.79 -40.30 36.43
CA GLY A 275 5.24 -41.51 35.74
C GLY A 275 4.55 -42.79 36.21
N THR A 276 3.44 -42.65 36.95
CA THR A 276 2.55 -43.76 37.34
C THR A 276 2.01 -44.53 36.13
N ARG A 277 1.96 -43.90 34.96
CA ARG A 277 1.70 -44.53 33.66
C ARG A 277 3.00 -44.73 32.88
N SER A 278 3.26 -45.96 32.42
CA SER A 278 4.45 -46.31 31.62
C SER A 278 4.29 -45.84 30.17
N PHE A 279 4.79 -44.63 29.88
CA PHE A 279 4.83 -44.07 28.52
C PHE A 279 6.28 -43.95 28.00
N PRO A 280 6.52 -44.12 26.69
CA PRO A 280 7.80 -43.78 26.08
C PRO A 280 8.19 -42.32 26.39
N PRO A 281 9.47 -42.00 26.69
CA PRO A 281 9.89 -40.67 27.12
C PRO A 281 9.47 -39.53 26.17
N ARG A 282 9.58 -39.74 24.86
CA ARG A 282 9.16 -38.76 23.83
C ARG A 282 7.64 -38.54 23.80
N LEU A 283 6.86 -39.59 24.07
CA LEU A 283 5.40 -39.50 24.15
C LEU A 283 4.99 -38.73 25.41
N ARG A 284 5.63 -39.06 26.55
CA ARG A 284 5.41 -38.39 27.82
C ARG A 284 5.73 -36.91 27.75
N GLY A 285 6.87 -36.52 27.16
CA GLY A 285 7.24 -35.11 27.00
C GLY A 285 6.19 -34.31 26.22
N ARG A 286 5.70 -34.84 25.09
CA ARG A 286 4.63 -34.18 24.30
C ARG A 286 3.29 -34.12 25.01
N LEU A 287 2.98 -35.12 25.83
CA LEU A 287 1.75 -35.12 26.61
C LEU A 287 1.81 -34.11 27.77
N ILE A 288 2.97 -33.99 28.42
CA ILE A 288 3.20 -32.96 29.45
C ILE A 288 2.97 -31.57 28.84
N GLU A 289 3.56 -31.27 27.68
CA GLU A 289 3.39 -30.00 26.99
C GLU A 289 1.91 -29.67 26.70
N GLN A 290 1.16 -30.62 26.13
CA GLN A 290 -0.28 -30.43 25.86
C GLN A 290 -1.12 -30.23 27.13
N MET A 291 -0.75 -30.89 28.23
CA MET A 291 -1.44 -30.79 29.52
C MET A 291 -1.07 -29.50 30.28
N GLU A 292 0.16 -29.01 30.15
CA GLU A 292 0.57 -27.69 30.65
C GLU A 292 -0.21 -26.58 29.96
N ASP A 293 -0.39 -26.66 28.64
CA ASP A 293 -1.23 -25.72 27.89
C ASP A 293 -2.70 -25.75 28.38
N ALA A 294 -3.26 -26.95 28.60
CA ALA A 294 -4.60 -27.08 29.15
C ALA A 294 -4.70 -26.51 30.58
N HIS A 295 -3.66 -26.66 31.39
CA HIS A 295 -3.62 -26.11 32.75
C HIS A 295 -3.57 -24.58 32.73
N GLU A 296 -2.76 -23.99 31.84
CA GLU A 296 -2.70 -22.54 31.64
C GLU A 296 -4.06 -21.98 31.20
N LEU A 297 -4.75 -22.65 30.27
CA LEU A 297 -6.11 -22.29 29.86
C LEU A 297 -7.14 -22.33 31.01
N ALA A 298 -7.03 -23.32 31.89
CA ALA A 298 -7.88 -23.41 33.08
C ALA A 298 -7.63 -22.26 34.07
N GLN A 299 -6.37 -21.85 34.24
CA GLN A 299 -6.00 -20.68 35.05
C GLN A 299 -6.54 -19.38 34.45
N ILE A 300 -6.41 -19.19 33.13
CA ILE A 300 -6.98 -18.04 32.41
C ILE A 300 -8.50 -18.03 32.59
N TYR A 301 -9.16 -19.18 32.46
CA TYR A 301 -10.61 -19.29 32.64
C TYR A 301 -11.05 -18.84 34.04
N HIS A 302 -10.37 -19.33 35.09
CA HIS A 302 -10.64 -18.93 36.47
C HIS A 302 -10.43 -17.43 36.71
N ALA A 303 -9.33 -16.86 36.19
CA ALA A 303 -9.09 -15.42 36.28
C ALA A 303 -10.19 -14.60 35.58
N HIS A 304 -10.67 -15.09 34.43
CA HIS A 304 -11.71 -14.46 33.62
C HIS A 304 -13.05 -14.41 34.34
N ILE A 305 -13.49 -15.52 34.94
CA ILE A 305 -14.74 -15.56 35.72
C ILE A 305 -14.64 -14.73 37.01
N ALA A 306 -13.45 -14.60 37.60
CA ALA A 306 -13.21 -13.81 38.80
C ALA A 306 -13.11 -12.29 38.54
N GLY A 307 -13.20 -11.85 37.28
CA GLY A 307 -13.03 -10.43 36.90
C GLY A 307 -11.63 -9.88 37.17
N LYS A 308 -10.65 -10.76 37.44
CA LYS A 308 -9.24 -10.42 37.72
C LYS A 308 -8.35 -10.56 36.49
N ASP A 309 -8.91 -11.03 35.39
CA ASP A 309 -8.23 -11.13 34.12
C ASP A 309 -7.88 -9.73 33.61
N LYS A 310 -6.59 -9.46 33.38
CA LYS A 310 -6.17 -8.31 32.58
C LYS A 310 -6.58 -8.49 31.10
N GLY A 311 -7.11 -9.66 30.74
CA GLY A 311 -7.64 -10.01 29.44
C GLY A 311 -6.54 -10.14 28.38
N TYR A 312 -6.90 -10.71 27.24
CA TYR A 312 -6.31 -10.21 26.00
C TYR A 312 -6.71 -8.74 25.90
N GLN A 313 -5.76 -7.84 26.12
CA GLN A 313 -5.91 -6.48 25.66
C GLN A 313 -5.70 -6.54 24.15
N ALA A 314 -6.80 -6.40 23.40
CA ALA A 314 -6.69 -6.14 21.98
C ALA A 314 -5.66 -5.01 21.80
N PRO A 315 -4.76 -5.11 20.81
CA PRO A 315 -3.85 -3.99 20.52
C PRO A 315 -4.70 -2.75 20.48
N THR A 316 -4.31 -1.72 21.25
CA THR A 316 -5.04 -0.46 21.29
C THR A 316 -5.23 -0.05 19.85
N ARG A 317 -6.50 0.11 19.44
CA ARG A 317 -6.86 0.58 18.10
C ARG A 317 -5.88 1.70 17.78
N PRO A 318 -5.04 1.57 16.74
CA PRO A 318 -4.00 2.55 16.51
C PRO A 318 -4.68 3.93 16.46
N PRO A 319 -4.05 4.95 17.07
CA PRO A 319 -4.61 6.28 17.06
C PRO A 319 -5.07 6.58 15.64
N THR A 320 -6.34 6.94 15.55
CA THR A 320 -7.04 7.14 14.31
C THR A 320 -6.63 8.47 13.71
N ASP A 321 -5.33 8.65 13.48
CA ASP A 321 -4.80 9.81 12.80
C ASP A 321 -5.13 9.63 11.32
N VAL A 322 -6.17 10.33 10.88
CA VAL A 322 -6.48 10.51 9.46
C VAL A 322 -5.36 11.33 8.85
N LEU A 323 -4.29 10.65 8.47
CA LEU A 323 -3.15 11.27 7.81
C LEU A 323 -3.53 11.53 6.36
N LYS A 324 -3.68 12.82 6.03
CA LYS A 324 -3.83 13.34 4.66
C LYS A 324 -2.86 12.64 3.70
N GLU A 325 -3.29 12.46 2.44
CA GLU A 325 -2.51 11.83 1.36
C GLU A 325 -1.02 12.16 1.45
N ALA A 326 -0.17 11.15 1.27
CA ALA A 326 1.25 11.22 1.64
C ALA A 326 2.06 12.31 0.91
N ARG A 327 1.51 13.00 -0.11
CA ARG A 327 2.11 14.19 -0.71
C ARG A 327 1.06 15.22 -1.12
N GLU A 328 1.10 16.38 -0.49
CA GLU A 328 0.35 17.55 -0.94
C GLU A 328 0.78 17.97 -2.36
N THR A 329 -0.12 18.61 -3.10
CA THR A 329 0.23 19.18 -4.39
C THR A 329 1.20 20.35 -4.18
N PRO A 330 2.36 20.36 -4.87
CA PRO A 330 3.36 21.40 -4.67
C PRO A 330 2.83 22.74 -5.16
N LYS A 331 3.38 23.83 -4.61
CA LYS A 331 3.05 25.20 -5.03
C LYS A 331 4.32 25.93 -5.42
N LEU A 332 4.25 26.75 -6.47
CA LEU A 332 5.40 27.50 -6.98
C LEU A 332 4.94 28.85 -7.53
N THR A 333 5.76 29.88 -7.37
CA THR A 333 5.49 31.22 -7.95
C THR A 333 6.46 31.49 -9.10
N VAL A 334 5.93 31.72 -10.30
CA VAL A 334 6.71 32.07 -11.50
C VAL A 334 7.08 33.54 -11.46
N LYS A 335 8.38 33.82 -11.63
CA LYS A 335 8.92 35.18 -11.67
C LYS A 335 8.70 35.83 -13.03
N LEU A 336 8.55 37.15 -13.00
CA LEU A 336 8.43 37.97 -14.19
C LEU A 336 9.78 38.03 -14.93
N ALA A 337 9.74 37.87 -16.25
CA ALA A 337 10.88 38.11 -17.12
C ALA A 337 11.01 39.61 -17.42
N GLY A 338 12.23 40.15 -17.38
CA GLY A 338 12.48 41.53 -17.82
C GLY A 338 12.34 41.71 -19.33
N SER A 339 12.63 40.65 -20.08
CA SER A 339 12.46 40.50 -21.52
C SER A 339 12.15 39.04 -21.84
N PRO A 340 11.38 38.74 -22.91
CA PRO A 340 11.13 37.36 -23.33
C PRO A 340 12.46 36.68 -23.74
N PRO A 341 12.70 35.42 -23.33
CA PRO A 341 13.90 34.70 -23.75
C PRO A 341 13.86 34.41 -25.25
N GLN A 342 15.05 34.39 -25.86
CA GLN A 342 15.20 33.82 -27.20
C GLN A 342 15.14 32.28 -27.11
N ILE A 343 14.24 31.66 -27.88
CA ILE A 343 14.05 30.20 -27.90
C ILE A 343 15.00 29.58 -28.93
N ASP A 344 16.22 29.21 -28.52
CA ASP A 344 17.30 28.75 -29.42
C ASP A 344 18.05 27.48 -28.95
N GLY A 345 17.57 26.85 -27.88
CA GLY A 345 18.14 25.68 -27.22
C GLY A 345 19.27 26.02 -26.23
N ARG A 346 19.32 27.24 -25.69
CA ARG A 346 20.37 27.69 -24.75
C ARG A 346 19.77 28.31 -23.50
N VAL A 347 20.51 28.29 -22.39
CA VAL A 347 20.03 28.77 -21.07
C VAL A 347 20.83 29.96 -20.54
N ASP A 348 21.45 30.72 -21.43
CA ASP A 348 22.29 31.89 -21.16
C ASP A 348 21.52 33.22 -21.07
N ASP A 349 20.26 33.24 -21.52
CA ASP A 349 19.36 34.39 -21.44
C ASP A 349 19.12 34.87 -19.98
N PRO A 350 19.08 36.18 -19.72
CA PRO A 350 18.75 36.74 -18.42
C PRO A 350 17.44 36.21 -17.80
N ALA A 351 16.41 35.94 -18.60
CA ALA A 351 15.12 35.42 -18.14
C ALA A 351 15.26 34.04 -17.48
N TRP A 352 16.20 33.21 -17.93
CA TRP A 352 16.50 31.91 -17.31
C TRP A 352 17.32 32.05 -16.04
N LYS A 353 18.32 32.94 -16.04
CA LYS A 353 19.16 33.18 -14.85
C LYS A 353 18.36 33.75 -13.68
N ALA A 354 17.42 34.64 -13.96
CA ALA A 354 16.54 35.24 -12.96
C ALA A 354 15.28 34.41 -12.65
N GLY A 355 14.96 33.43 -13.51
CA GLY A 355 13.74 32.64 -13.48
C GLY A 355 13.53 31.81 -12.21
N THR A 356 12.33 31.27 -12.09
CA THR A 356 11.96 30.35 -11.02
C THR A 356 12.45 28.94 -11.36
N ILE A 357 13.29 28.36 -10.51
CA ILE A 357 13.68 26.95 -10.64
C ILE A 357 12.56 26.08 -10.06
N VAL A 358 12.09 25.11 -10.84
CA VAL A 358 11.15 24.10 -10.36
C VAL A 358 11.90 23.20 -9.38
N PRO A 359 11.40 23.03 -8.15
CA PRO A 359 12.01 22.14 -7.17
C PRO A 359 12.05 20.69 -7.67
N GLN A 360 12.87 19.89 -7.00
CA GLN A 360 13.09 18.45 -7.22
C GLN A 360 11.91 17.68 -7.88
N LEU A 361 12.22 16.94 -8.94
CA LEU A 361 11.26 16.03 -9.58
C LEU A 361 11.21 14.67 -8.86
N PHE A 362 10.10 13.98 -9.06
CA PHE A 362 9.87 12.62 -8.56
C PHE A 362 9.38 11.73 -9.67
N TRP A 363 9.53 10.42 -9.52
CA TRP A 363 8.76 9.50 -10.35
C TRP A 363 7.27 9.85 -10.29
N SER A 364 6.54 9.74 -11.39
CA SER A 364 5.09 10.02 -11.41
C SER A 364 4.32 9.14 -10.42
N THR A 365 4.85 7.95 -10.12
CA THR A 365 4.37 7.03 -9.07
C THR A 365 4.57 7.56 -7.65
N GLY A 366 5.39 8.60 -7.46
CA GLY A 366 5.78 9.13 -6.15
C GLY A 366 6.81 8.30 -5.43
N SER A 367 7.36 7.28 -6.10
CA SER A 367 8.14 6.24 -5.46
C SER A 367 9.47 6.71 -4.90
N ALA A 368 10.20 7.45 -5.70
CA ALA A 368 11.50 7.97 -5.36
C ALA A 368 11.79 9.19 -6.24
N ARG A 369 12.97 9.76 -6.04
CA ARG A 369 13.53 10.70 -7.01
C ARG A 369 14.12 9.91 -8.18
N PRO A 370 14.05 10.44 -9.41
CA PRO A 370 14.79 9.88 -10.51
C PRO A 370 16.29 9.98 -10.28
N GLN A 371 17.03 9.01 -10.82
CA GLN A 371 18.49 8.97 -10.69
C GLN A 371 19.17 9.97 -11.61
N VAL A 372 18.52 10.31 -12.73
CA VAL A 372 19.04 11.27 -13.71
C VAL A 372 18.38 12.64 -13.51
N GLY A 373 19.21 13.66 -13.39
CA GLY A 373 18.81 15.03 -13.13
C GLY A 373 18.06 15.68 -14.28
N THR A 374 17.09 16.51 -13.91
CA THR A 374 16.47 17.48 -14.82
C THR A 374 16.26 18.75 -14.02
N GLU A 375 16.86 19.84 -14.49
CA GLU A 375 16.58 21.18 -13.99
C GLU A 375 15.54 21.83 -14.89
N ILE A 376 14.52 22.44 -14.29
CA ILE A 376 13.49 23.16 -15.03
C ILE A 376 13.47 24.60 -14.53
N ARG A 377 13.49 25.56 -15.46
CA ARG A 377 13.37 26.99 -15.14
C ARG A 377 12.12 27.54 -15.80
N LEU A 378 11.42 28.37 -15.06
CA LEU A 378 10.19 29.04 -15.47
C LEU A 378 10.39 30.55 -15.42
N SER A 379 9.93 31.23 -16.45
CA SER A 379 9.71 32.69 -16.41
C SER A 379 8.42 33.00 -17.16
N TYR A 380 7.90 34.20 -17.02
CA TYR A 380 6.71 34.60 -17.76
C TYR A 380 6.65 36.11 -17.94
N ASP A 381 5.84 36.58 -18.88
CA ASP A 381 5.51 38.00 -19.07
C ASP A 381 4.00 38.17 -19.37
N ALA A 382 3.59 39.34 -19.87
CA ALA A 382 2.19 39.59 -20.23
C ALA A 382 1.69 38.75 -21.43
N ASN A 383 2.59 38.15 -22.21
CA ASN A 383 2.28 37.45 -23.45
C ASN A 383 2.27 35.93 -23.29
N GLY A 384 3.16 35.37 -22.47
CA GLY A 384 3.28 33.92 -22.35
C GLY A 384 4.08 33.40 -21.16
N LEU A 385 4.04 32.07 -21.03
CA LEU A 385 4.86 31.29 -20.12
C LEU A 385 6.07 30.72 -20.88
N TYR A 386 7.25 30.84 -20.28
CA TYR A 386 8.50 30.32 -20.80
C TYR A 386 9.03 29.21 -19.90
N VAL A 387 9.41 28.08 -20.50
CA VAL A 387 9.89 26.89 -19.78
C VAL A 387 11.18 26.39 -20.42
N SER A 388 12.25 26.27 -19.64
CA SER A 388 13.49 25.60 -20.08
C SER A 388 13.70 24.31 -19.28
N TYR A 389 14.07 23.23 -19.95
CA TYR A 389 14.53 21.99 -19.35
C TYR A 389 16.02 21.80 -19.67
N ILE A 390 16.84 21.59 -18.65
CA ILE A 390 18.21 21.12 -18.77
C ILE A 390 18.21 19.66 -18.31
N ASN A 391 18.36 18.75 -19.26
CA ASN A 391 18.19 17.33 -19.04
C ASN A 391 19.53 16.62 -19.04
N ASP A 392 19.95 16.09 -17.89
CA ASP A 392 21.09 15.20 -17.85
C ASP A 392 20.77 13.91 -18.62
N GLU A 393 21.74 13.38 -19.34
CA GLU A 393 21.65 12.09 -20.03
C GLU A 393 23.03 11.44 -20.01
N PRO A 394 23.39 10.70 -18.94
CA PRO A 394 24.69 10.03 -18.86
C PRO A 394 24.82 8.87 -19.84
N ARG A 395 23.71 8.39 -20.42
CA ARG A 395 23.65 7.28 -21.39
C ARG A 395 22.95 7.74 -22.66
N THR A 396 23.55 8.71 -23.34
CA THR A 396 23.05 9.26 -24.62
C THR A 396 22.89 8.18 -25.69
N ASP A 397 23.66 7.08 -25.62
CA ASP A 397 23.52 5.89 -26.44
C ASP A 397 22.19 5.14 -26.27
N ARG A 398 21.49 5.36 -25.14
CA ARG A 398 20.19 4.76 -24.81
C ARG A 398 19.03 5.74 -24.90
N MET A 399 19.29 7.01 -25.20
CA MET A 399 18.26 8.04 -25.36
C MET A 399 17.39 7.70 -26.57
N LYS A 400 16.06 7.63 -26.37
CA LYS A 400 15.13 7.26 -27.43
C LYS A 400 14.66 8.50 -28.19
N VAL A 401 15.04 8.57 -29.46
CA VAL A 401 14.65 9.64 -30.40
C VAL A 401 14.22 8.99 -31.71
N SER A 402 13.11 8.26 -31.67
CA SER A 402 12.59 7.49 -32.79
C SER A 402 11.89 8.39 -33.81
N TYR A 403 11.25 9.48 -33.36
CA TYR A 403 10.52 10.38 -34.25
C TYR A 403 11.33 11.65 -34.56
N ARG A 404 11.42 11.95 -35.86
CA ARG A 404 12.13 13.13 -36.39
C ARG A 404 11.24 14.06 -37.21
N GLN A 405 9.94 13.76 -37.26
CA GLN A 405 8.89 14.54 -37.91
C GLN A 405 7.70 14.63 -36.96
N GLU A 406 6.88 15.68 -37.09
CA GLU A 406 5.67 15.89 -36.28
C GLU A 406 4.79 14.63 -36.33
N SER A 407 4.72 13.93 -35.19
CA SER A 407 4.05 12.65 -35.04
C SER A 407 3.24 12.69 -33.75
N ARG A 408 1.99 12.24 -33.82
CA ARG A 408 1.12 12.08 -32.64
C ARG A 408 1.60 10.98 -31.68
N LEU A 409 2.73 10.33 -31.97
CA LEU A 409 3.21 9.11 -31.31
C LEU A 409 4.54 9.30 -30.55
N LEU A 410 4.80 10.46 -29.93
CA LEU A 410 5.96 10.63 -29.04
C LEU A 410 5.92 9.75 -27.77
N HIS A 411 4.97 8.81 -27.68
CA HIS A 411 4.81 7.82 -26.60
C HIS A 411 5.96 6.82 -26.49
N GLU A 412 6.96 6.85 -27.37
CA GLU A 412 8.14 5.97 -27.31
C GLU A 412 9.46 6.73 -27.10
N ASP A 413 9.44 8.06 -27.22
CA ASP A 413 10.63 8.91 -27.14
C ASP A 413 10.88 9.46 -25.72
N ASP A 414 12.13 9.84 -25.48
CA ASP A 414 12.48 10.83 -24.47
C ASP A 414 11.76 12.14 -24.78
N THR A 415 11.11 12.74 -23.79
CA THR A 415 10.36 13.99 -23.99
C THR A 415 10.38 14.86 -22.75
N VAL A 416 10.20 16.16 -22.95
CA VAL A 416 9.78 17.10 -21.90
C VAL A 416 8.35 17.50 -22.11
N GLN A 417 7.63 17.77 -21.03
CA GLN A 417 6.17 17.80 -21.02
C GLN A 417 5.65 18.88 -20.08
N VAL A 418 4.83 19.78 -20.62
CA VAL A 418 4.21 20.88 -19.88
C VAL A 418 2.71 20.69 -19.86
N PHE A 419 2.14 20.70 -18.66
CA PHE A 419 0.71 20.62 -18.40
C PHE A 419 0.23 21.94 -17.81
N LEU A 420 -0.78 22.56 -18.40
CA LEU A 420 -1.35 23.83 -17.93
C LEU A 420 -2.86 23.76 -17.87
N ALA A 421 -3.44 24.04 -16.71
CA ALA A 421 -4.87 24.06 -16.46
C ALA A 421 -5.23 25.37 -15.72
N PRO A 422 -5.80 26.37 -16.41
CA PRO A 422 -6.34 27.55 -15.76
C PRO A 422 -7.40 27.16 -14.69
N LEU A 423 -7.35 27.78 -13.49
CA LEU A 423 -8.21 27.37 -12.36
C LEU A 423 -9.71 27.61 -12.58
N ASP A 424 -10.07 28.51 -13.49
CA ASP A 424 -11.44 28.78 -13.91
C ASP A 424 -12.01 27.67 -14.82
N GLN A 425 -11.19 26.69 -15.22
CA GLN A 425 -11.58 25.56 -16.06
C GLN A 425 -10.96 24.23 -15.55
N PRO A 426 -11.36 23.71 -14.37
CA PRO A 426 -10.70 22.57 -13.73
C PRO A 426 -10.78 21.24 -14.50
N GLN A 427 -11.62 21.15 -15.54
CA GLN A 427 -11.77 19.99 -16.42
C GLN A 427 -11.04 20.14 -17.77
N HIS A 428 -10.44 21.31 -18.04
CA HIS A 428 -9.67 21.58 -19.25
C HIS A 428 -8.19 21.81 -18.93
N TYR A 429 -7.31 21.18 -19.71
CA TYR A 429 -5.88 21.44 -19.63
C TYR A 429 -5.23 21.39 -21.01
N TYR A 430 -4.08 22.02 -21.14
CA TYR A 430 -3.26 22.03 -22.34
C TYR A 430 -2.00 21.22 -22.07
N TYR A 431 -1.59 20.44 -23.06
CA TYR A 431 -0.44 19.55 -22.99
C TYR A 431 0.50 19.87 -24.13
N PHE A 432 1.74 20.22 -23.80
CA PHE A 432 2.79 20.55 -24.77
C PHE A 432 3.98 19.63 -24.56
N VAL A 433 4.49 19.04 -25.62
CA VAL A 433 5.53 18.01 -25.58
C VAL A 433 6.59 18.30 -26.63
N VAL A 434 7.86 18.16 -26.24
CA VAL A 434 9.00 18.26 -27.15
C VAL A 434 9.95 17.09 -26.92
N ASN A 435 10.42 16.46 -27.99
CA ASN A 435 11.50 15.45 -27.92
C ASN A 435 12.87 16.08 -28.23
N PRO A 436 14.00 15.38 -28.02
CA PRO A 436 15.34 15.91 -28.29
C PRO A 436 15.61 16.34 -29.74
N ALA A 437 14.83 15.88 -30.71
CA ALA A 437 14.90 16.28 -32.12
C ALA A 437 14.05 17.53 -32.44
N ASN A 438 13.53 18.21 -31.42
CA ASN A 438 12.61 19.34 -31.52
C ASN A 438 11.28 19.01 -32.23
N VAL A 439 10.88 17.73 -32.23
CA VAL A 439 9.55 17.33 -32.66
C VAL A 439 8.56 17.71 -31.58
N ARG A 440 7.48 18.39 -32.00
CA ARG A 440 6.43 18.90 -31.14
C ARG A 440 5.19 18.01 -31.18
N TYR A 441 4.51 17.97 -30.05
CA TYR A 441 3.15 17.45 -29.95
C TYR A 441 2.37 18.28 -28.95
N GLU A 442 1.13 18.61 -29.30
CA GLU A 442 0.20 19.29 -28.40
C GLU A 442 -1.19 18.69 -28.44
N ARG A 443 -1.97 18.97 -27.39
CA ARG A 443 -3.41 18.70 -27.34
C ARG A 443 -4.08 19.55 -26.27
N ALA A 444 -5.39 19.73 -26.40
CA ALA A 444 -6.24 20.27 -25.36
C ALA A 444 -7.08 19.15 -24.75
N SER A 445 -6.85 18.83 -23.48
CA SER A 445 -7.46 17.69 -22.81
C SER A 445 -7.36 16.44 -23.69
N PHE A 446 -8.47 15.78 -24.04
CA PHE A 446 -8.49 14.59 -24.88
C PHE A 446 -8.50 14.88 -26.40
N ASP A 447 -8.58 16.16 -26.81
CA ASP A 447 -8.60 16.56 -28.21
C ASP A 447 -7.17 16.65 -28.78
N SER A 448 -6.74 15.57 -29.44
CA SER A 448 -5.46 15.49 -30.16
C SER A 448 -5.45 16.18 -31.54
N SER A 449 -6.57 16.76 -31.96
CA SER A 449 -6.65 17.59 -33.16
C SER A 449 -6.38 19.07 -32.88
N TRP A 450 -6.48 19.48 -31.62
CA TRP A 450 -6.15 20.82 -31.19
C TRP A 450 -4.68 21.14 -31.47
N SER A 451 -4.45 22.25 -32.16
CA SER A 451 -3.13 22.79 -32.42
C SER A 451 -3.19 24.31 -32.25
N ALA A 452 -2.08 24.90 -31.79
CA ALA A 452 -1.98 26.32 -31.53
C ALA A 452 -0.54 26.81 -31.76
N PRO A 453 -0.31 28.10 -32.01
CA PRO A 453 1.03 28.62 -32.20
C PRO A 453 1.81 28.67 -30.87
N TRP A 454 2.88 27.90 -30.76
CA TRP A 454 3.88 27.98 -29.67
C TRP A 454 5.27 27.69 -30.24
N GLN A 455 6.33 28.09 -29.54
CA GLN A 455 7.71 27.93 -30.03
C GLN A 455 8.48 26.93 -29.18
N SER A 456 9.37 26.17 -29.81
CA SER A 456 10.34 25.34 -29.11
C SER A 456 11.68 25.26 -29.83
N ALA A 457 12.73 25.05 -29.06
CA ALA A 457 14.06 24.73 -29.56
C ALA A 457 14.72 23.69 -28.66
N THR A 458 15.52 22.80 -29.26
CA THR A 458 16.33 21.83 -28.50
C THR A 458 17.78 21.87 -28.91
N ARG A 459 18.66 21.51 -27.98
CA ARG A 459 20.09 21.36 -28.24
C ARG A 459 20.64 20.16 -27.48
N GLN A 460 21.15 19.17 -28.21
CA GLN A 460 21.82 18.02 -27.63
C GLN A 460 23.30 18.33 -27.39
N PHE A 461 23.88 17.72 -26.36
CA PHE A 461 25.30 17.80 -26.02
C PHE A 461 25.77 16.46 -25.41
N SER A 462 27.05 16.34 -25.09
CA SER A 462 27.70 15.03 -24.80
C SER A 462 27.07 14.23 -23.65
N ASN A 463 26.48 14.90 -22.67
CA ASN A 463 25.91 14.29 -21.46
C ASN A 463 24.47 14.75 -21.19
N GLY A 464 23.74 15.19 -22.22
CA GLY A 464 22.40 15.74 -22.00
C GLY A 464 21.80 16.47 -23.20
N TRP A 465 20.69 17.13 -22.93
CA TRP A 465 20.03 17.99 -23.91
C TRP A 465 19.23 19.09 -23.23
N ILE A 466 19.12 20.23 -23.90
CA ILE A 466 18.27 21.36 -23.49
C ILE A 466 17.01 21.36 -24.36
N ALA A 467 15.89 21.74 -23.75
CA ALA A 467 14.68 22.13 -24.45
C ALA A 467 14.16 23.45 -23.91
N GLU A 468 13.73 24.34 -24.79
CA GLU A 468 13.08 25.60 -24.46
C GLU A 468 11.69 25.64 -25.11
N LEU A 469 10.72 26.19 -24.39
CA LEU A 469 9.35 26.37 -24.85
C LEU A 469 8.87 27.78 -24.53
N ALA A 470 8.27 28.46 -25.52
CA ALA A 470 7.46 29.66 -25.31
C ALA A 470 6.01 29.37 -25.64
N ILE A 471 5.13 29.49 -24.64
CA ILE A 471 3.71 29.16 -24.72
C ILE A 471 2.90 30.45 -24.54
N PRO A 472 2.43 31.09 -25.63
CA PRO A 472 1.62 32.30 -25.54
C PRO A 472 0.26 32.00 -24.90
N PHE A 473 -0.20 32.86 -23.99
CA PHE A 473 -1.51 32.67 -23.34
C PHE A 473 -2.67 32.69 -24.34
N ARG A 474 -2.57 33.55 -25.37
CA ARG A 474 -3.53 33.63 -26.47
C ARG A 474 -3.70 32.32 -27.23
N SER A 475 -2.65 31.48 -27.28
CA SER A 475 -2.69 30.18 -27.97
C SER A 475 -3.64 29.21 -27.28
N MET A 476 -3.83 29.36 -25.97
CA MET A 476 -4.82 28.64 -25.18
C MET A 476 -6.17 29.37 -25.10
N GLY A 477 -6.33 30.51 -25.78
CA GLY A 477 -7.54 31.34 -25.69
C GLY A 477 -7.73 32.03 -24.34
N VAL A 478 -6.67 32.15 -23.53
CA VAL A 478 -6.72 32.79 -22.21
C VAL A 478 -5.86 34.05 -22.16
N LYS A 479 -6.17 34.93 -21.21
CA LYS A 479 -5.35 36.10 -20.89
C LYS A 479 -4.21 35.72 -19.94
N ALA A 480 -3.24 36.62 -19.79
CA ALA A 480 -2.25 36.48 -18.73
C ALA A 480 -2.94 36.35 -17.35
N PRO A 481 -2.36 35.54 -16.43
CA PRO A 481 -2.92 35.35 -15.11
C PRO A 481 -3.11 36.68 -14.37
N ALA A 482 -4.35 36.99 -13.98
CA ALA A 482 -4.62 38.19 -13.19
C ALA A 482 -4.00 38.08 -11.78
N LYS A 483 -3.75 39.22 -11.14
CA LYS A 483 -3.19 39.29 -9.77
C LYS A 483 -3.97 38.37 -8.81
N GLY A 484 -3.26 37.44 -8.16
CA GLY A 484 -3.85 36.48 -7.23
C GLY A 484 -4.58 35.29 -7.86
N LYS A 485 -4.59 35.15 -9.19
CA LYS A 485 -5.12 33.96 -9.87
C LYS A 485 -3.98 32.96 -10.10
N ALA A 486 -4.17 31.75 -9.58
CA ALA A 486 -3.25 30.63 -9.78
C ALA A 486 -3.73 29.73 -10.92
N TRP A 487 -2.81 28.96 -11.47
CA TRP A 487 -3.09 27.87 -12.41
C TRP A 487 -2.76 26.54 -11.76
N ARG A 488 -3.30 25.45 -12.32
CA ARG A 488 -2.84 24.09 -12.07
C ARG A 488 -1.81 23.73 -13.14
N ALA A 489 -0.67 23.17 -12.75
CA ALA A 489 0.37 22.79 -13.70
C ALA A 489 1.12 21.54 -13.29
N ASN A 490 1.75 20.90 -14.26
CA ASN A 490 2.79 19.91 -14.03
C ASN A 490 3.89 20.04 -15.07
N PHE A 491 5.11 19.74 -14.66
CA PHE A 491 6.27 19.77 -15.53
C PHE A 491 6.92 18.40 -15.40
N CYS A 492 6.99 17.68 -16.52
CA CYS A 492 7.51 16.32 -16.51
C CYS A 492 8.57 16.12 -17.58
N ARG A 493 9.46 15.16 -17.34
CA ARG A 493 10.32 14.53 -18.34
C ARG A 493 9.93 13.08 -18.45
N ARG A 494 9.90 12.55 -19.67
CA ARG A 494 9.83 11.12 -19.91
C ARG A 494 11.20 10.57 -20.31
N ARG A 495 11.61 9.48 -19.68
CA ARG A 495 12.77 8.64 -19.99
C ARG A 495 12.32 7.18 -20.08
N PRO A 496 11.99 6.67 -21.27
CA PRO A 496 11.49 5.30 -21.44
C PRO A 496 12.49 4.20 -21.04
N GLN A 497 13.76 4.56 -20.87
CA GLN A 497 14.87 3.70 -20.48
C GLN A 497 14.98 3.51 -18.96
N ASP A 498 14.22 4.25 -18.17
CA ASP A 498 14.25 4.14 -16.72
C ASP A 498 13.17 3.15 -16.20
N ILE A 499 13.28 2.71 -14.94
CA ILE A 499 12.35 1.75 -14.31
C ILE A 499 10.90 2.26 -14.22
N HIS A 500 10.74 3.58 -14.30
CA HIS A 500 9.48 4.29 -14.44
C HIS A 500 9.71 5.33 -15.52
N ASP A 501 8.71 5.59 -16.36
CA ASP A 501 8.96 6.45 -17.52
C ASP A 501 9.02 7.94 -17.18
N PHE A 502 8.37 8.40 -16.11
CA PHE A 502 8.04 9.83 -15.94
C PHE A 502 8.59 10.44 -14.66
N HIS A 503 9.32 11.55 -14.82
CA HIS A 503 9.80 12.43 -13.76
C HIS A 503 8.86 13.63 -13.75
N CYS A 504 8.22 13.97 -12.64
CA CYS A 504 7.26 15.07 -12.58
C CYS A 504 7.48 15.94 -11.35
N TRP A 505 7.17 17.23 -11.48
CA TRP A 505 7.16 18.19 -10.39
C TRP A 505 6.10 17.83 -9.34
N SER A 506 4.86 17.62 -9.79
CA SER A 506 3.78 17.09 -8.95
C SER A 506 3.58 15.60 -9.20
N VAL A 507 3.48 14.83 -8.11
CA VAL A 507 3.26 13.38 -8.14
C VAL A 507 1.80 13.07 -8.45
N THR A 508 1.58 12.29 -9.51
CA THR A 508 0.25 11.89 -10.00
C THR A 508 -0.14 10.46 -9.61
N PHE A 509 0.76 9.72 -8.96
CA PHE A 509 0.62 8.32 -8.54
C PHE A 509 0.33 7.35 -9.70
N GLY A 510 0.93 7.57 -10.87
CA GLY A 510 0.78 6.73 -12.06
C GLY A 510 0.62 7.57 -13.32
N GLY A 511 -0.55 7.49 -13.95
CA GLY A 511 -0.87 8.27 -15.15
C GLY A 511 -0.66 9.77 -14.93
N ILE A 512 0.03 10.44 -15.86
CA ILE A 512 0.43 11.85 -15.71
C ILE A 512 -0.67 12.86 -16.09
N HIS A 513 -1.77 12.39 -16.69
CA HIS A 513 -2.92 13.19 -17.10
C HIS A 513 -3.98 13.35 -16.00
N ARG A 514 -3.54 13.64 -14.77
CA ARG A 514 -4.37 13.75 -13.56
C ARG A 514 -4.45 15.20 -13.09
N THR A 515 -5.43 15.95 -13.58
CA THR A 515 -5.59 17.38 -13.29
C THR A 515 -5.80 17.67 -11.81
N ASP A 516 -6.44 16.75 -11.07
CA ASP A 516 -6.61 16.77 -9.62
C ASP A 516 -5.29 16.75 -8.84
N ARG A 517 -4.22 16.25 -9.47
CA ARG A 517 -2.88 16.13 -8.92
C ARG A 517 -1.89 17.17 -9.46
N PHE A 518 -2.32 18.07 -10.33
CA PHE A 518 -1.45 19.16 -10.78
C PHE A 518 -1.11 20.11 -9.61
N GLY A 519 0.15 20.55 -9.58
CA GLY A 519 0.64 21.53 -8.63
C GLY A 519 -0.03 22.90 -8.85
N VAL A 520 0.13 23.81 -7.89
CA VAL A 520 -0.41 25.17 -7.98
C VAL A 520 0.67 26.12 -8.45
N LEU A 521 0.46 26.74 -9.61
CA LEU A 521 1.35 27.71 -10.21
C LEU A 521 0.80 29.12 -9.98
N ASN A 522 1.43 29.87 -9.08
CA ASN A 522 1.18 31.30 -8.88
C ASN A 522 2.07 32.12 -9.80
N PHE A 523 1.71 33.37 -10.04
CA PHE A 523 2.45 34.29 -10.89
C PHE A 523 2.78 35.57 -10.13
N GLN A 524 4.04 36.01 -10.18
CA GLN A 524 4.45 37.31 -9.63
C GLN A 524 3.66 38.42 -10.33
N PRO A 525 2.97 39.35 -9.64
CA PRO A 525 2.09 40.32 -10.30
C PRO A 525 2.76 41.09 -11.44
N LEU A 526 2.04 41.25 -12.56
CA LEU A 526 2.45 42.16 -13.64
C LEU A 526 2.50 43.61 -13.10
N PRO A 527 3.40 44.47 -13.61
CA PRO A 527 3.42 45.88 -13.26
C PRO A 527 2.06 46.52 -13.60
N GLU A 528 1.54 47.37 -12.72
CA GLU A 528 0.33 48.13 -13.00
C GLU A 528 0.60 49.09 -14.18
N GLU A 529 -0.27 49.09 -15.19
CA GLU A 529 -0.22 50.11 -16.23
C GLU A 529 -0.40 51.47 -15.56
N LYS A 530 0.63 52.34 -15.65
CA LYS A 530 0.46 53.74 -15.25
C LYS A 530 -0.68 54.31 -16.10
N PRO A 531 -1.71 54.94 -15.50
CA PRO A 531 -2.75 55.58 -16.28
C PRO A 531 -2.09 56.57 -17.23
N VAL A 532 -2.37 56.41 -18.53
CA VAL A 532 -1.95 57.35 -19.56
C VAL A 532 -2.53 58.69 -19.15
N ALA A 533 -1.66 59.65 -18.81
CA ALA A 533 -2.08 61.03 -18.60
C ALA A 533 -2.78 61.46 -19.89
N GLY A 534 -4.09 61.65 -19.82
CA GLY A 534 -4.87 62.16 -20.92
C GLY A 534 -4.25 63.48 -21.37
N ASN A 535 -3.90 63.55 -22.65
CA ASN A 535 -3.59 64.82 -23.29
C ASN A 535 -4.83 65.70 -23.18
N GLU A 536 -4.83 66.64 -22.25
CA GLU A 536 -5.63 67.85 -22.37
C GLU A 536 -5.07 68.66 -23.55
N LYS A 537 -5.79 68.66 -24.66
CA LYS A 537 -5.85 69.76 -25.62
C LYS A 537 -7.25 69.87 -26.20
#